data_AF-A0A6P1DKI6-F1
#
_entry.id   AF-A0A6P1DKI6-F1
#
_cell.length_a   1.000
_cell.length_b   1.000
_cell.length_c   1.000
_cell.angle_alpha   90.00
_cell.angle_beta   90.00
_cell.angle_gamma   90.00
#
_symmetry.space_group_name_H-M   'P 1'
#
loop_
_entity.id
_entity.type
_entity.pdbx_description
1 polymer ?
#
loop_
_entity_poly.entity_id
_entity_poly.type
_entity_poly.pdbx_seq_one_letter_code
_entity_poly.pdbx_strand_id
1 'polypeptide(L)'
;MKRLVLLIILFFYLVNCISQNKDIYGAVYYKYRPNENGVLNSNKTKYDVKDLVKGLNEYTADVIFKMEFFNKTSIFTVGDAMDNDINLKGSSIANKLVSKGSYYCDLVKDIQLRKVGGEEFLIKTQPSKIKWMLTQETKNINNFKCYKAITKVTNKNFSGEHTFEIIAWYTLEIPIPFGPKQFNSLPGLILELKDTHNTFYAEKIELYPKEKIIIKPFKGDIISEEKYNEKIEENLRGFLKK
;
A
#
# COMPACT_ATOMS: atom_id res chain seq x y z
N MET A 1 -53.54 -9.93 -14.84
CA MET A 1 -53.22 -8.65 -14.16
C MET A 1 -52.18 -8.80 -13.04
N LYS A 2 -52.38 -9.66 -12.03
CA LYS A 2 -51.42 -9.83 -10.91
C LYS A 2 -49.98 -10.19 -11.32
N ARG A 3 -49.79 -11.05 -12.34
CA ARG A 3 -48.46 -11.41 -12.87
C ARG A 3 -47.74 -10.25 -13.57
N LEU A 4 -48.49 -9.35 -14.22
CA LEU A 4 -47.94 -8.18 -14.90
C LEU A 4 -47.44 -7.15 -13.88
N VAL A 5 -48.21 -6.94 -12.80
CA VAL A 5 -47.83 -6.07 -11.67
C VAL A 5 -46.56 -6.57 -10.98
N LEU A 6 -46.43 -7.89 -10.77
CA LEU A 6 -45.23 -8.47 -10.15
C LEU A 6 -43.97 -8.28 -11.00
N LEU A 7 -44.08 -8.41 -12.33
CA LEU A 7 -42.97 -8.19 -13.27
C LEU A 7 -42.54 -6.71 -13.31
N ILE A 8 -43.49 -5.78 -13.21
CA ILE A 8 -43.19 -4.34 -13.18
C ILE A 8 -42.47 -3.97 -11.88
N ILE A 9 -42.88 -4.52 -10.74
CA ILE A 9 -42.20 -4.32 -9.45
C ILE A 9 -40.77 -4.88 -9.51
N LEU A 10 -40.59 -6.10 -10.03
CA LEU A 10 -39.27 -6.72 -10.17
C LEU A 10 -38.35 -5.91 -11.11
N PHE A 11 -38.90 -5.40 -12.21
CA PHE A 11 -38.17 -4.52 -13.13
C PHE A 11 -37.76 -3.21 -12.44
N PHE A 12 -38.63 -2.62 -11.61
CA PHE A 12 -38.30 -1.41 -10.85
C PHE A 12 -37.17 -1.66 -9.84
N TYR A 13 -37.11 -2.83 -9.20
CA TYR A 13 -35.98 -3.22 -8.35
C TYR A 13 -34.68 -3.41 -9.15
N LEU A 14 -34.74 -3.97 -10.36
CA LEU A 14 -33.57 -4.14 -11.22
C LEU A 14 -33.00 -2.81 -11.73
N VAL A 15 -33.84 -1.84 -12.08
CA VAL A 15 -33.40 -0.50 -12.52
C VAL A 15 -32.68 0.26 -11.40
N ASN A 16 -33.10 0.09 -10.14
CA ASN A 16 -32.43 0.68 -8.98
C ASN A 16 -31.06 0.05 -8.64
N CYS A 17 -30.78 -1.17 -9.10
CA CYS A 17 -29.46 -1.78 -8.97
C CYS A 17 -28.43 -1.22 -9.97
N ILE A 18 -28.88 -0.68 -11.11
CA ILE A 18 -27.98 -0.22 -12.19
C ILE A 18 -27.40 1.19 -11.89
N SER A 19 -28.01 1.96 -10.99
CA SER A 19 -27.66 3.37 -10.71
C SER A 19 -26.55 3.58 -9.66
N GLN A 20 -25.82 2.54 -9.22
CA GLN A 20 -24.99 2.61 -8.02
C GLN A 20 -23.47 2.75 -8.21
N ASN A 21 -22.96 2.75 -9.44
CA ASN A 21 -21.52 3.02 -9.64
C ASN A 21 -21.24 4.52 -9.69
N LYS A 22 -21.38 5.20 -8.55
CA LYS A 22 -20.72 6.50 -8.38
C LYS A 22 -19.21 6.26 -8.30
N ASP A 23 -18.45 7.00 -9.09
CA ASP A 23 -16.99 7.03 -8.98
C ASP A 23 -16.61 7.32 -7.53
N ILE A 24 -15.70 6.52 -6.96
CA ILE A 24 -15.11 6.73 -5.65
C ILE A 24 -13.63 7.07 -5.83
N TYR A 25 -13.24 8.25 -5.37
CA TYR A 25 -11.90 8.76 -5.56
C TYR A 25 -11.49 9.71 -4.43
N GLY A 26 -10.19 9.76 -4.17
CA GLY A 26 -9.63 10.56 -3.09
C GLY A 26 -8.15 10.33 -2.90
N ALA A 27 -7.60 11.04 -1.92
CA ALA A 27 -6.22 10.93 -1.49
C ALA A 27 -6.15 10.64 0.01
N VAL A 28 -5.19 9.82 0.42
CA VAL A 28 -4.84 9.54 1.81
C VAL A 28 -3.39 9.90 2.03
N TYR A 29 -3.12 10.66 3.08
CA TYR A 29 -1.78 11.05 3.48
C TYR A 29 -1.39 10.23 4.69
N TYR A 30 -0.32 9.46 4.58
CA TYR A 30 0.21 8.60 5.63
C TYR A 30 1.51 9.16 6.17
N LYS A 31 1.67 9.10 7.49
CA LYS A 31 2.99 9.14 8.13
C LYS A 31 3.43 7.72 8.45
N TYR A 32 4.70 7.57 8.83
CA TYR A 32 5.18 6.31 9.34
C TYR A 32 5.98 6.46 10.63
N ARG A 33 6.04 5.36 11.38
CA ARG A 33 6.90 5.19 12.55
C ARG A 33 7.62 3.84 12.46
N PRO A 34 8.93 3.76 12.69
CA PRO A 34 9.65 2.52 12.92
C PRO A 34 9.09 1.75 14.11
N ASN A 35 9.09 0.43 14.00
CA ASN A 35 8.66 -0.49 15.03
C ASN A 35 9.87 -0.90 15.87
N GLU A 36 9.73 -0.84 17.19
CA GLU A 36 10.77 -1.23 18.16
C GLU A 36 11.23 -2.69 17.94
N ASN A 37 10.30 -3.59 17.62
CA ASN A 37 10.58 -5.02 17.45
C ASN A 37 11.23 -5.38 16.11
N GLY A 38 11.20 -4.49 15.11
CA GLY A 38 11.75 -4.75 13.78
C GLY A 38 13.28 -4.70 13.72
N VAL A 39 13.94 -4.30 14.81
CA VAL A 39 15.39 -4.05 14.87
C VAL A 39 16.08 -4.99 15.88
N LEU A 40 15.31 -5.85 16.54
CA LEU A 40 15.81 -6.82 17.52
C LEU A 40 16.13 -8.15 16.85
N ASN A 41 17.24 -8.21 16.11
CA ASN A 41 17.98 -9.45 15.81
C ASN A 41 19.37 -9.20 15.20
N SER A 42 20.10 -8.16 15.65
CA SER A 42 21.54 -8.07 15.40
C SER A 42 22.31 -7.85 16.70
N ASN A 43 22.52 -8.93 17.46
CA ASN A 43 23.46 -8.96 18.60
C ASN A 43 24.95 -8.81 18.16
N LYS A 44 25.22 -8.16 17.02
CA LYS A 44 26.54 -8.05 16.38
C LYS A 44 26.79 -6.69 15.72
N THR A 45 26.29 -5.59 16.27
CA THR A 45 26.66 -4.25 15.79
C THR A 45 27.24 -3.40 16.91
N LYS A 46 28.33 -2.70 16.60
CA LYS A 46 29.09 -1.78 17.48
C LYS A 46 28.30 -0.52 17.91
N TYR A 47 27.04 -0.40 17.50
CA TYR A 47 26.21 0.80 17.63
C TYR A 47 24.94 0.49 18.41
N ASP A 48 24.51 1.43 19.26
CA ASP A 48 23.24 1.32 19.98
C ASP A 48 22.08 1.38 18.98
N VAL A 49 21.32 0.29 18.93
CA VAL A 49 20.14 0.13 18.07
C VAL A 49 19.11 1.23 18.33
N LYS A 50 19.02 1.71 19.58
CA LYS A 50 18.11 2.77 19.97
C LYS A 50 18.49 4.11 19.33
N ASP A 51 19.79 4.40 19.23
CA ASP A 51 20.29 5.62 18.59
C ASP A 51 20.11 5.58 17.07
N LEU A 52 20.21 4.40 16.46
CA LEU A 52 19.92 4.21 15.03
C LEU A 52 18.44 4.44 14.71
N VAL A 53 17.53 3.87 15.51
CA VAL A 53 16.08 4.08 15.37
C VAL A 53 15.70 5.53 15.62
N LYS A 54 16.30 6.15 16.65
CA LYS A 54 16.09 7.56 16.96
C LYS A 54 16.58 8.47 15.84
N GLY A 55 17.77 8.22 15.29
CA GLY A 55 18.28 8.96 14.14
C GLY A 55 17.37 8.81 12.92
N LEU A 56 16.94 7.58 12.61
CA LEU A 56 15.98 7.33 11.52
C LEU A 56 14.68 8.13 11.72
N ASN A 57 14.11 8.11 12.92
CA ASN A 57 12.91 8.89 13.27
C ASN A 57 13.10 10.39 13.03
N GLU A 58 14.21 10.95 13.47
CA GLU A 58 14.52 12.37 13.30
C GLU A 58 14.60 12.76 11.82
N TYR A 59 15.17 11.90 10.97
CA TYR A 59 15.25 12.17 9.52
C TYR A 59 13.95 11.95 8.75
N THR A 60 12.98 11.27 9.35
CA THR A 60 11.76 10.84 8.63
C THR A 60 10.45 11.33 9.24
N ALA A 61 10.51 12.12 10.31
CA ALA A 61 9.34 12.69 10.97
C ALA A 61 8.45 13.51 10.02
N ASP A 62 9.07 14.19 9.05
CA ASP A 62 8.39 15.05 8.09
C ASP A 62 8.02 14.33 6.78
N VAL A 63 8.32 13.03 6.68
CA VAL A 63 8.00 12.26 5.48
C VAL A 63 6.51 11.94 5.47
N ILE A 64 5.82 12.51 4.49
CA ILE A 64 4.43 12.19 4.17
C ILE A 64 4.41 11.29 2.95
N PHE A 65 3.64 10.21 3.00
CA PHE A 65 3.31 9.40 1.84
C PHE A 65 1.91 9.73 1.37
N LYS A 66 1.70 9.79 0.06
CA LYS A 66 0.41 10.08 -0.55
C LYS A 66 -0.09 8.83 -1.27
N MET A 67 -1.29 8.39 -0.94
CA MET A 67 -2.01 7.39 -1.71
C MET A 67 -3.17 8.05 -2.43
N GLU A 68 -3.14 8.07 -3.75
CA GLU A 68 -4.27 8.50 -4.57
C GLU A 68 -4.99 7.26 -5.07
N PHE A 69 -6.33 7.29 -5.05
CA PHE A 69 -7.15 6.21 -5.59
C PHE A 69 -8.28 6.75 -6.44
N PHE A 70 -8.60 5.96 -7.47
CA PHE A 70 -9.72 6.19 -8.36
C PHE A 70 -10.33 4.83 -8.72
N ASN A 71 -11.51 4.55 -8.18
CA ASN A 71 -12.23 3.28 -8.33
C ASN A 71 -11.33 2.06 -8.02
N LYS A 72 -10.81 1.42 -9.07
CA LYS A 72 -10.00 0.19 -9.02
C LYS A 72 -8.52 0.40 -9.29
N THR A 73 -8.07 1.66 -9.27
CA THR A 73 -6.67 2.04 -9.44
C THR A 73 -6.18 2.84 -8.24
N SER A 74 -4.92 2.62 -7.85
CA SER A 74 -4.25 3.45 -6.85
C SER A 74 -2.79 3.66 -7.19
N ILE A 75 -2.24 4.75 -6.65
CA ILE A 75 -0.82 5.04 -6.66
C ILE A 75 -0.41 5.52 -5.27
N PHE A 76 0.59 4.86 -4.71
CA PHE A 76 1.19 5.21 -3.42
C PHE A 76 2.60 5.74 -3.66
N THR A 77 2.82 7.00 -3.32
CA THR A 77 4.08 7.73 -3.54
C THR A 77 4.58 8.33 -2.23
N VAL A 78 5.84 8.71 -2.22
CA VAL A 78 6.30 9.72 -1.26
C VAL A 78 5.67 11.05 -1.70
N GLY A 79 4.96 11.73 -0.79
CA GLY A 79 4.39 13.06 -1.03
C GLY A 79 5.47 14.04 -1.45
N ASP A 80 5.09 15.06 -2.21
CA ASP A 80 5.99 15.85 -3.07
C ASP A 80 7.42 16.00 -2.54
N ALA A 81 8.33 15.25 -3.16
CA ALA A 81 9.75 15.56 -3.24
C ALA A 81 10.01 16.82 -4.11
N MET A 82 9.01 17.72 -4.25
CA MET A 82 9.04 18.91 -5.09
C MET A 82 8.89 20.22 -4.32
N ASP A 83 8.71 20.19 -2.99
CA ASP A 83 9.02 21.36 -2.16
C ASP A 83 10.46 21.21 -1.65
N ASN A 84 11.30 22.18 -2.03
CA ASN A 84 12.77 22.17 -1.97
C ASN A 84 13.37 22.15 -0.54
N ASP A 85 12.64 21.69 0.48
CA ASP A 85 13.07 21.70 1.88
C ASP A 85 12.99 20.33 2.59
N ILE A 86 12.70 19.23 1.87
CA ILE A 86 12.91 17.91 2.47
C ILE A 86 14.42 17.66 2.53
N ASN A 87 14.94 17.60 3.76
CA ASN A 87 16.28 17.10 4.07
C ASN A 87 16.64 15.92 3.13
N LEU A 88 17.58 16.13 2.20
CA LEU A 88 17.92 15.20 1.11
C LEU A 88 18.19 13.76 1.60
N LYS A 89 18.63 13.62 2.86
CA LYS A 89 18.85 12.34 3.54
C LYS A 89 17.54 11.62 3.92
N GLY A 90 16.54 12.34 4.40
CA GLY A 90 15.21 11.82 4.74
C GLY A 90 14.43 11.34 3.51
N SER A 91 14.48 12.11 2.41
CA SER A 91 13.86 11.72 1.12
C SER A 91 14.47 10.45 0.53
N SER A 92 15.80 10.26 0.63
CA SER A 92 16.46 9.03 0.17
C SER A 92 16.04 7.78 0.97
N ILE A 93 15.87 7.93 2.29
CA ILE A 93 15.38 6.87 3.19
C ILE A 93 13.90 6.57 2.89
N ALA A 94 13.06 7.60 2.78
CA ALA A 94 11.65 7.48 2.42
C ALA A 94 11.43 6.75 1.09
N ASN A 95 12.22 7.10 0.07
CA ASN A 95 12.19 6.42 -1.24
C ASN A 95 12.53 4.93 -1.12
N LYS A 96 13.52 4.56 -0.30
CA LYS A 96 13.85 3.14 -0.06
C LYS A 96 12.72 2.37 0.65
N LEU A 97 11.95 3.05 1.51
CA LEU A 97 10.82 2.44 2.22
C LEU A 97 9.61 2.16 1.33
N VAL A 98 9.46 2.88 0.21
CA VAL A 98 8.37 2.72 -0.76
C VAL A 98 8.91 2.25 -2.10
N SER A 99 9.48 1.04 -2.14
CA SER A 99 9.88 0.35 -3.38
C SER A 99 10.65 1.23 -4.39
N LYS A 100 11.49 2.16 -3.89
CA LYS A 100 12.23 3.16 -4.68
C LYS A 100 11.36 4.21 -5.41
N GLY A 101 10.27 4.66 -4.80
CA GLY A 101 9.61 5.94 -5.12
C GLY A 101 8.10 5.89 -5.31
N SER A 102 7.56 4.83 -5.90
CA SER A 102 6.11 4.69 -6.11
C SER A 102 5.67 3.23 -6.20
N TYR A 103 4.42 2.99 -5.82
CA TYR A 103 3.73 1.73 -5.97
C TYR A 103 2.37 1.97 -6.62
N TYR A 104 2.21 1.53 -7.86
CA TYR A 104 0.95 1.60 -8.60
C TYR A 104 0.24 0.25 -8.52
N CYS A 105 -1.09 0.27 -8.43
CA CYS A 105 -1.94 -0.92 -8.43
C CYS A 105 -3.14 -0.72 -9.34
N ASP A 106 -3.38 -1.67 -10.25
CA ASP A 106 -4.60 -1.77 -11.05
C ASP A 106 -5.25 -3.13 -10.77
N LEU A 107 -6.38 -3.12 -10.06
CA LEU A 107 -7.13 -4.33 -9.70
C LEU A 107 -7.93 -4.91 -10.86
N VAL A 108 -8.10 -4.18 -11.97
CA VAL A 108 -8.76 -4.70 -13.18
C VAL A 108 -7.77 -5.51 -14.00
N LYS A 109 -6.53 -5.02 -14.10
CA LYS A 109 -5.49 -5.65 -14.91
C LYS A 109 -4.62 -6.63 -14.14
N ASP A 110 -4.76 -6.68 -12.82
CA ASP A 110 -3.86 -7.40 -11.91
C ASP A 110 -2.39 -7.00 -12.12
N ILE A 111 -2.12 -5.69 -12.20
CA ILE A 111 -0.76 -5.16 -12.46
C ILE A 111 -0.31 -4.26 -11.31
N GLN A 112 0.97 -4.37 -10.95
CA GLN A 112 1.65 -3.49 -10.01
C GLN A 112 2.90 -2.89 -10.63
N LEU A 113 3.20 -1.62 -10.34
CA LEU A 113 4.50 -1.03 -10.69
C LEU A 113 5.51 -1.27 -9.56
N ARG A 114 6.69 -1.78 -9.89
CA ARG A 114 7.83 -1.82 -8.95
C ARG A 114 9.14 -1.47 -9.67
N LYS A 115 10.14 -0.99 -8.92
CA LYS A 115 11.45 -0.63 -9.48
C LYS A 115 12.55 -1.61 -9.09
N VAL A 116 13.41 -1.98 -10.05
CA VAL A 116 14.66 -2.73 -9.81
C VAL A 116 15.81 -1.93 -10.40
N GLY A 117 16.87 -1.68 -9.62
CA GLY A 117 18.06 -0.99 -10.13
C GLY A 117 17.88 0.45 -10.64
N GLY A 118 16.71 1.06 -10.47
CA GLY A 118 16.38 2.38 -11.04
C GLY A 118 15.47 2.29 -12.28
N GLU A 119 15.33 1.10 -12.85
CA GLU A 119 14.37 0.81 -13.92
C GLU A 119 12.99 0.46 -13.34
N GLU A 120 11.94 0.96 -14.00
CA GLU A 120 10.55 0.77 -13.62
C GLU A 120 9.93 -0.39 -14.42
N PHE A 121 9.34 -1.37 -13.73
CA PHE A 121 8.70 -2.53 -14.36
C PHE A 121 7.23 -2.62 -13.97
N LEU A 122 6.36 -2.85 -14.95
CA LEU A 122 5.02 -3.32 -14.68
C LEU A 122 5.09 -4.81 -14.41
N ILE A 123 4.72 -5.23 -13.22
CA ILE A 123 4.66 -6.63 -12.86
C ILE A 123 3.20 -7.05 -12.92
N LYS A 124 2.90 -8.04 -13.74
CA LYS A 124 1.63 -8.74 -13.65
C LYS A 124 1.66 -9.60 -12.40
N THR A 125 1.08 -9.08 -11.34
CA THR A 125 0.91 -9.81 -10.09
C THR A 125 -0.50 -10.40 -10.08
N GLN A 126 -0.91 -11.01 -8.98
CA GLN A 126 -2.33 -11.17 -8.70
C GLN A 126 -2.57 -10.43 -7.39
N PRO A 127 -2.84 -9.10 -7.45
CA PRO A 127 -3.05 -8.26 -6.27
C PRO A 127 -4.05 -8.89 -5.30
N SER A 128 -5.07 -9.56 -5.84
CA SER A 128 -6.14 -10.28 -5.15
C SER A 128 -5.72 -11.50 -4.29
N LYS A 129 -4.43 -11.83 -4.18
CA LYS A 129 -3.96 -13.03 -3.48
C LYS A 129 -3.63 -12.87 -2.00
N ILE A 130 -3.66 -11.66 -1.44
CA ILE A 130 -3.34 -11.49 -0.01
C ILE A 130 -4.44 -12.13 0.83
N LYS A 131 -4.09 -13.22 1.52
CA LYS A 131 -5.01 -13.94 2.41
C LYS A 131 -5.03 -13.26 3.77
N TRP A 132 -6.05 -12.43 3.99
CA TRP A 132 -6.30 -11.79 5.27
C TRP A 132 -7.13 -12.68 6.19
N MET A 133 -6.70 -12.79 7.44
CA MET A 133 -7.50 -13.28 8.55
C MET A 133 -8.18 -12.07 9.20
N LEU A 134 -9.49 -11.96 9.04
CA LEU A 134 -10.29 -10.90 9.64
C LEU A 134 -10.54 -11.23 11.12
N THR A 135 -10.42 -10.23 12.00
CA THR A 135 -10.72 -10.39 13.43
C THR A 135 -11.92 -9.51 13.82
N GLN A 136 -12.45 -9.74 15.02
CA GLN A 136 -13.56 -8.94 15.57
C GLN A 136 -13.07 -7.69 16.31
N GLU A 137 -11.76 -7.47 16.38
CA GLU A 137 -11.20 -6.29 17.05
C GLU A 137 -11.51 -5.03 16.26
N THR A 138 -11.98 -4.01 16.97
CA THR A 138 -12.30 -2.71 16.39
C THR A 138 -11.60 -1.60 17.14
N LYS A 139 -11.21 -0.54 16.43
CA LYS A 139 -10.75 0.72 17.01
C LYS A 139 -11.17 1.88 16.13
N ASN A 140 -11.21 3.08 16.70
CA ASN A 140 -11.43 4.29 15.92
C ASN A 140 -10.08 4.86 15.47
N ILE A 141 -9.94 5.17 14.19
CA ILE A 141 -8.82 5.94 13.64
C ILE A 141 -9.42 7.17 12.98
N ASN A 142 -9.03 8.36 13.45
CA ASN A 142 -9.72 9.60 13.14
C ASN A 142 -11.22 9.47 13.47
N ASN A 143 -12.10 9.69 12.49
CA ASN A 143 -13.55 9.55 12.65
C ASN A 143 -14.10 8.23 12.09
N PHE A 144 -13.24 7.27 11.74
CA PHE A 144 -13.65 6.03 11.09
C PHE A 144 -13.56 4.83 12.03
N LYS A 145 -14.61 4.00 12.03
CA LYS A 145 -14.57 2.71 12.69
C LYS A 145 -13.74 1.74 11.86
N CYS A 146 -12.66 1.23 12.45
CA CYS A 146 -11.74 0.33 11.80
C CYS A 146 -11.79 -1.07 12.41
N TYR A 147 -11.55 -2.07 11.56
CA TYR A 147 -11.49 -3.49 11.90
C TYR A 147 -10.08 -4.01 11.67
N LYS A 148 -9.63 -4.93 12.51
CA LYS A 148 -8.30 -5.52 12.39
C LYS A 148 -8.32 -6.69 11.40
N ALA A 149 -7.27 -6.77 10.59
CA ALA A 149 -6.95 -7.91 9.76
C ALA A 149 -5.47 -8.27 9.91
N ILE A 150 -5.16 -9.56 9.81
CA ILE A 150 -3.81 -10.08 9.96
C ILE A 150 -3.47 -10.92 8.74
N THR A 151 -2.26 -10.79 8.21
CA THR A 151 -1.75 -11.71 7.18
C THR A 151 -0.31 -12.09 7.49
N LYS A 152 0.16 -13.19 6.89
CA LYS A 152 1.53 -13.66 7.01
C LYS A 152 2.20 -13.58 5.64
N VAL A 153 3.33 -12.91 5.57
CA VAL A 153 4.14 -12.75 4.36
C VAL A 153 5.44 -13.51 4.56
N THR A 154 5.73 -14.46 3.67
CA THR A 154 6.98 -15.22 3.68
C THR A 154 7.89 -14.71 2.59
N ASN A 155 9.07 -14.22 2.96
CA ASN A 155 10.12 -13.82 2.03
C ASN A 155 11.24 -14.86 2.09
N LYS A 156 11.73 -15.28 0.92
CA LYS A 156 12.93 -16.10 0.82
C LYS A 156 14.11 -15.19 0.47
N ASN A 157 15.19 -15.29 1.22
CA ASN A 157 16.45 -14.63 0.92
C ASN A 157 17.61 -15.63 1.11
N PHE A 158 18.85 -15.17 0.95
CA PHE A 158 20.04 -16.01 1.14
C PHE A 158 20.18 -16.60 2.54
N SER A 159 19.48 -16.05 3.54
CA SER A 159 19.48 -16.52 4.94
C SER A 159 18.35 -17.49 5.26
N GLY A 160 17.47 -17.79 4.30
CA GLY A 160 16.38 -18.74 4.44
C GLY A 160 15.00 -18.13 4.20
N GLU A 161 13.96 -18.85 4.65
CA GLU A 161 12.58 -18.39 4.59
C GLU A 161 12.21 -17.68 5.89
N HIS A 162 11.81 -16.43 5.79
CA HIS A 162 11.39 -15.62 6.93
C HIS A 162 9.91 -15.25 6.77
N THR A 163 9.11 -15.63 7.77
CA THR A 163 7.67 -15.29 7.80
C THR A 163 7.44 -14.14 8.75
N PHE A 164 6.75 -13.12 8.25
CA PHE A 164 6.44 -11.90 8.98
C PHE A 164 4.93 -11.75 9.10
N GLU A 165 4.48 -11.35 10.28
CA GLU A 165 3.09 -10.97 10.50
C GLU A 165 2.88 -9.50 10.12
N ILE A 166 1.82 -9.24 9.37
CA ILE A 166 1.38 -7.91 8.98
C ILE A 166 0.00 -7.68 9.59
N ILE A 167 -0.18 -6.54 10.26
CA ILE A 167 -1.44 -6.15 10.85
C ILE A 167 -1.97 -4.92 10.12
N ALA A 168 -3.21 -4.97 9.65
CA ALA A 168 -3.90 -3.86 9.02
C ALA A 168 -5.14 -3.48 9.83
N TRP A 169 -5.42 -2.19 9.93
CA TRP A 169 -6.70 -1.66 10.39
C TRP A 169 -7.39 -0.97 9.22
N TYR A 170 -8.57 -1.46 8.85
CA TYR A 170 -9.30 -0.98 7.67
C TYR A 170 -10.71 -0.52 8.03
N THR A 171 -11.24 0.46 7.30
CA THR A 171 -12.62 0.95 7.47
C THR A 171 -13.51 0.51 6.32
N LEU A 172 -14.73 0.06 6.64
CA LEU A 172 -15.76 -0.27 5.65
C LEU A 172 -16.48 0.97 5.11
N GLU A 173 -16.30 2.13 5.75
CA GLU A 173 -16.95 3.39 5.36
C GLU A 173 -16.38 3.95 4.05
N ILE A 174 -15.14 3.60 3.74
CA ILE A 174 -14.51 3.86 2.44
C ILE A 174 -14.25 2.49 1.80
N PRO A 175 -15.18 1.96 0.99
CA PRO A 175 -15.14 0.59 0.47
C PRO A 175 -14.16 0.45 -0.71
N ILE A 176 -12.92 0.84 -0.48
CA ILE A 176 -11.81 0.79 -1.43
C ILE A 176 -10.76 -0.17 -0.89
N PRO A 177 -10.41 -1.25 -1.62
CA PRO A 177 -9.55 -2.31 -1.12
C PRO A 177 -8.05 -1.96 -1.24
N PHE A 178 -7.66 -0.72 -0.92
CA PHE A 178 -6.27 -0.24 -1.01
C PHE A 178 -5.66 0.10 0.34
N GLY A 179 -4.34 0.15 0.37
CA GLY A 179 -3.55 0.55 1.52
C GLY A 179 -2.10 0.86 1.15
N PRO A 180 -1.27 1.16 2.15
CA PRO A 180 0.14 1.47 1.93
C PRO A 180 0.89 0.33 1.24
N LYS A 181 1.82 0.69 0.34
CA LYS A 181 2.63 -0.27 -0.44
C LYS A 181 1.74 -1.30 -1.16
N GLN A 182 2.12 -2.58 -1.10
CA GLN A 182 1.44 -3.68 -1.76
C GLN A 182 0.20 -4.23 -1.07
N PHE A 183 -0.16 -3.69 0.09
CA PHE A 183 -1.23 -4.24 0.91
C PHE A 183 -2.58 -3.71 0.44
N ASN A 184 -3.41 -4.63 -0.05
CA ASN A 184 -4.73 -4.38 -0.64
C ASN A 184 -5.63 -5.60 -0.35
N SER A 185 -6.77 -5.71 -1.01
CA SER A 185 -7.67 -6.88 -0.95
C SER A 185 -8.44 -7.06 0.37
N LEU A 186 -8.51 -6.01 1.21
CA LEU A 186 -9.48 -5.91 2.29
C LEU A 186 -10.78 -5.28 1.77
N PRO A 187 -11.96 -5.53 2.39
CA PRO A 187 -13.23 -4.97 1.91
C PRO A 187 -13.35 -3.45 2.06
N GLY A 188 -12.34 -2.78 2.61
CA GLY A 188 -12.29 -1.34 2.72
C GLY A 188 -10.87 -0.81 2.92
N LEU A 189 -10.77 0.51 3.05
CA LEU A 189 -9.52 1.25 3.00
C LEU A 189 -8.66 0.99 4.25
N ILE A 190 -7.39 0.65 4.07
CA ILE A 190 -6.44 0.46 5.16
C ILE A 190 -5.99 1.82 5.69
N LEU A 191 -6.33 2.14 6.93
CA LEU A 191 -5.93 3.38 7.60
C LEU A 191 -4.67 3.24 8.44
N GLU A 192 -4.34 2.03 8.89
CA GLU A 192 -3.08 1.73 9.56
C GLU A 192 -2.55 0.39 9.10
N LEU A 193 -1.25 0.31 8.83
CA LEU A 193 -0.57 -0.89 8.40
C LEU A 193 0.74 -1.04 9.17
N LYS A 194 0.84 -2.06 10.00
CA LYS A 194 2.04 -2.46 10.72
C LYS A 194 2.71 -3.60 9.98
N ASP A 195 3.88 -3.33 9.39
CA ASP A 195 4.79 -4.35 8.88
C ASP A 195 5.86 -4.71 9.94
N THR A 196 6.89 -5.47 9.57
CA THR A 196 7.97 -5.87 10.49
C THR A 196 8.71 -4.67 11.08
N HIS A 197 9.04 -3.69 10.24
CA HIS A 197 9.97 -2.62 10.58
C HIS A 197 9.28 -1.28 10.81
N ASN A 198 8.09 -1.07 10.25
CA ASN A 198 7.40 0.22 10.22
C ASN A 198 5.90 0.05 10.41
N THR A 199 5.26 1.07 10.95
CA THR A 199 3.82 1.25 10.95
C THR A 199 3.49 2.50 10.15
N PHE A 200 2.69 2.35 9.10
CA PHE A 200 2.06 3.45 8.35
C PHE A 200 0.71 3.77 8.99
N TYR A 201 0.38 5.05 9.14
CA TYR A 201 -0.89 5.48 9.70
C TYR A 201 -1.41 6.72 8.95
N ALA A 202 -2.70 6.71 8.64
CA ALA A 202 -3.37 7.77 7.90
C ALA A 202 -3.53 9.01 8.79
N GLU A 203 -2.93 10.11 8.37
CA GLU A 203 -3.03 11.40 9.04
C GLU A 203 -4.15 12.26 8.46
N LYS A 204 -4.34 12.23 7.13
CA LYS A 204 -5.36 13.01 6.44
C LYS A 204 -6.00 12.20 5.33
N ILE A 205 -7.31 12.36 5.18
CA ILE A 205 -8.09 11.71 4.12
C ILE A 205 -8.90 12.80 3.41
N GLU A 206 -8.76 12.86 2.09
CA GLU A 206 -9.47 13.80 1.21
C GLU A 206 -10.29 12.99 0.21
N LEU A 207 -11.61 12.93 0.43
CA LEU A 207 -12.54 12.29 -0.50
C LEU A 207 -13.13 13.35 -1.43
N TYR A 208 -13.23 13.02 -2.72
CA TYR A 208 -13.83 13.88 -3.73
C TYR A 208 -13.25 15.31 -3.78
N PRO A 209 -11.91 15.47 -3.93
CA PRO A 209 -11.32 16.79 -4.12
C PRO A 209 -11.92 17.50 -5.33
N LYS A 210 -11.90 18.85 -5.30
CA LYS A 210 -12.47 19.69 -6.38
C LYS A 210 -11.88 19.35 -7.75
N GLU A 211 -10.59 19.08 -7.79
CA GLU A 211 -9.91 18.57 -8.97
C GLU A 211 -9.98 17.04 -8.97
N LYS A 212 -10.54 16.47 -10.04
CA LYS A 212 -10.68 15.02 -10.16
C LYS A 212 -9.29 14.39 -10.28
N ILE A 213 -9.00 13.45 -9.39
CA ILE A 213 -7.76 12.66 -9.42
C ILE A 213 -7.76 11.81 -10.69
N ILE A 214 -6.71 11.95 -11.50
CA ILE A 214 -6.50 11.15 -12.71
C ILE A 214 -5.22 10.33 -12.52
N ILE A 215 -5.39 9.03 -12.28
CA ILE A 215 -4.28 8.11 -12.20
C ILE A 215 -3.99 7.60 -13.61
N LYS A 216 -2.92 8.11 -14.22
CA LYS A 216 -2.51 7.67 -15.55
C LYS A 216 -2.01 6.22 -15.49
N PRO A 217 -2.47 5.33 -16.38
CA PRO A 217 -1.92 3.99 -16.47
C PRO A 217 -0.43 4.09 -16.82
N PHE A 218 0.40 3.37 -16.08
CA PHE A 218 1.82 3.35 -16.33
C PHE A 218 2.13 2.68 -17.69
N LYS A 219 3.13 3.19 -18.41
CA LYS A 219 3.59 2.64 -19.69
C LYS A 219 4.94 1.95 -19.46
N GLY A 220 5.02 0.66 -19.70
CA GLY A 220 6.24 -0.12 -19.55
C GLY A 220 6.05 -1.58 -19.89
N ASP A 221 7.15 -2.34 -19.90
CA ASP A 221 7.12 -3.78 -20.14
C ASP A 221 6.45 -4.50 -18.98
N ILE A 222 5.47 -5.34 -19.31
CA ILE A 222 4.81 -6.21 -18.35
C ILE A 222 5.64 -7.48 -18.19
N ILE A 223 6.16 -7.71 -16.97
CA ILE A 223 6.93 -8.90 -16.60
C ILE A 223 6.20 -9.73 -15.53
N SER A 224 6.55 -11.01 -15.37
CA SER A 224 6.04 -11.86 -14.29
C SER A 224 6.75 -11.60 -12.96
N GLU A 225 6.14 -11.99 -11.84
CA GLU A 225 6.76 -11.94 -10.51
C GLU A 225 8.08 -12.75 -10.46
N GLU A 226 8.14 -13.90 -11.13
CA GLU A 226 9.34 -14.73 -11.24
C GLU A 226 10.48 -13.99 -11.94
N LYS A 227 10.21 -13.43 -13.12
CA LYS A 227 11.18 -12.62 -13.88
C LYS A 227 11.63 -11.38 -13.11
N TYR A 228 10.74 -10.81 -12.30
CA TYR A 228 11.09 -9.71 -11.40
C TYR A 228 12.07 -10.15 -10.30
N ASN A 229 11.84 -11.31 -9.67
CA ASN A 229 12.73 -11.86 -8.65
C ASN A 229 14.11 -12.21 -9.23
N GLU A 230 14.16 -12.78 -10.43
CA GLU A 230 15.42 -13.02 -11.16
C GLU A 230 16.21 -11.73 -11.38
N LYS A 231 15.54 -10.66 -11.85
CA LYS A 231 16.16 -9.34 -12.03
C LYS A 231 16.68 -8.75 -10.71
N ILE A 232 15.98 -8.96 -9.59
CA ILE A 232 16.47 -8.57 -8.27
C ILE A 232 17.75 -9.33 -7.93
N GLU A 233 17.76 -10.65 -8.08
CA GLU A 233 18.93 -11.48 -7.78
C GLU A 233 20.14 -11.11 -8.63
N GLU A 234 19.95 -10.92 -9.94
CA GLU A 234 21.01 -10.51 -10.87
C GLU A 234 21.62 -9.17 -10.45
N ASN A 235 20.77 -8.19 -10.14
CA ASN A 235 21.21 -6.88 -9.70
C ASN A 235 22.00 -6.97 -8.39
N LEU A 236 21.52 -7.74 -7.41
CA LEU A 236 22.23 -7.98 -6.15
C LEU A 236 23.61 -8.64 -6.38
N ARG A 237 23.69 -9.64 -7.26
CA ARG A 237 24.97 -10.29 -7.61
C ARG A 237 25.93 -9.33 -8.30
N GLY A 238 25.43 -8.44 -9.16
CA GLY A 238 26.23 -7.40 -9.82
C GLY A 238 26.85 -6.41 -8.84
N PHE A 239 26.10 -6.03 -7.79
CA PHE A 239 26.62 -5.17 -6.71
C PHE A 239 27.72 -5.86 -5.87
N LEU A 240 27.61 -7.17 -5.62
CA LEU A 240 28.58 -7.91 -4.79
C LEU A 240 29.90 -8.23 -5.51
N LYS A 241 29.96 -8.10 -6.84
CA LYS A 241 31.16 -8.36 -7.66
C LYS A 241 32.03 -7.11 -7.91
N LYS A 242 31.56 -5.93 -7.53
CA LYS A 242 32.30 -4.66 -7.60
C LYS A 242 32.92 -4.34 -6.24
#